data_AF-A0A2I8A9N0-F1
#
_entry.id   AF-A0A2I8A9N0-F1
#
_cell.length_a   1.000
_cell.length_b   1.000
_cell.length_c   1.000
_cell.angle_alpha   90.00
_cell.angle_beta   90.00
_cell.angle_gamma   90.00
#
_symmetry.space_group_name_H-M   'P 1'
#
loop_
_entity.id
_entity.type
_entity.pdbx_description
1 polymer ?
#
loop_
_entity_poly.entity_id
_entity_poly.type
_entity_poly.pdbx_seq_one_letter_code
_entity_poly.pdbx_strand_id
1 'polypeptide(L)'
;MEIYVYTAGFDQQYGYCWRRITENNQEEISEPALVSKFKELLETESPSLLLARDYNQLILLVTGIKASQRKDYRGRTIRNSVAWIFPYSEENEQKLQELAALSLRGELDHKIDDAITQDDEYGFKVSFQEIVDIISSLNKRDRINTAESSYMLAYNSPANRDKLATLLETKSLPPQEKNVDVLIVVTGIKAEDTLIKYLVWRGLSNLIQYQSFTEYNPQVTNIVKKNSGGSRKQENNSQTLILIFAGLGLMAIFLWFFFRLFSPIQGLKVEYPPTGAIAAMSLGGQHIVSNTNGNLLVQNLTTTNTSSPPREVKPTIEVSSLAVNSDGTVIIGGANDGQIWLWQYDNAQKQFQGKPFLKKHIGKVLSVAISQDGNTIASSGADGMVFMWNRKGEIIDEKKLK
;
A
#
# COMPACT_ATOMS: atom_id res chain seq x y z
N MET A 1 -0.21 29.76 8.28
CA MET A 1 -0.85 28.44 8.11
C MET A 1 -1.39 28.41 6.70
N GLU A 2 -1.15 27.33 5.98
CA GLU A 2 -1.73 27.09 4.66
C GLU A 2 -2.55 25.81 4.74
N ILE A 3 -3.77 25.87 4.20
CA ILE A 3 -4.71 24.75 4.14
C ILE A 3 -4.89 24.41 2.67
N TYR A 4 -4.74 23.13 2.36
CA TYR A 4 -4.99 22.61 1.04
C TYR A 4 -5.98 21.46 1.10
N VAL A 5 -6.94 21.44 0.20
CA VAL A 5 -7.90 20.35 0.06
C VAL A 5 -7.81 19.76 -1.33
N TYR A 6 -7.70 18.44 -1.40
CA TYR A 6 -7.80 17.66 -2.63
C TYR A 6 -9.15 16.97 -2.66
N THR A 7 -10.00 17.34 -3.61
CA THR A 7 -11.33 16.77 -3.78
C THR A 7 -11.79 16.97 -5.22
N ALA A 8 -12.91 16.34 -5.57
CA ALA A 8 -13.54 16.44 -6.88
C ALA A 8 -14.95 17.03 -6.77
N GLY A 9 -15.41 17.61 -7.86
CA GLY A 9 -16.82 17.92 -8.09
C GLY A 9 -17.58 16.70 -8.65
N PHE A 10 -18.85 16.91 -8.95
CA PHE A 10 -19.75 15.86 -9.40
C PHE A 10 -19.68 15.60 -10.90
N ASP A 11 -19.30 16.60 -11.71
CA ASP A 11 -19.24 16.49 -13.16
C ASP A 11 -17.85 16.09 -13.66
N GLN A 12 -17.79 15.52 -14.86
CA GLN A 12 -16.54 15.11 -15.51
C GLN A 12 -15.55 16.28 -15.68
N GLN A 13 -16.05 17.51 -15.83
CA GLN A 13 -15.23 18.71 -15.96
C GLN A 13 -14.57 19.14 -14.65
N TYR A 14 -15.15 18.76 -13.50
CA TYR A 14 -14.68 19.12 -12.17
C TYR A 14 -14.00 17.91 -11.51
N GLY A 15 -12.92 17.45 -12.13
CA GLY A 15 -12.12 16.33 -11.62
C GLY A 15 -11.42 16.64 -10.29
N TYR A 16 -10.66 15.67 -9.80
CA TYR A 16 -9.85 15.87 -8.60
C TYR A 16 -8.78 16.95 -8.83
N CYS A 17 -8.80 17.98 -7.99
CA CYS A 17 -7.82 19.05 -8.01
C CYS A 17 -7.40 19.43 -6.59
N TRP A 18 -6.21 20.03 -6.46
CA TRP A 18 -5.78 20.67 -5.22
C TRP A 18 -6.30 22.10 -5.19
N ARG A 19 -6.88 22.50 -4.07
CA ARG A 19 -7.26 23.88 -3.80
C ARG A 19 -6.56 24.44 -2.58
N ARG A 20 -6.02 25.64 -2.70
CA ARG A 20 -5.55 26.44 -1.57
C ARG A 20 -6.73 27.19 -0.97
N ILE A 21 -6.97 26.97 0.33
CA ILE A 21 -8.13 27.52 1.02
C ILE A 21 -7.70 28.72 1.87
N THR A 22 -8.40 29.84 1.68
CA THR A 22 -8.22 31.09 2.43
C THR A 22 -9.58 31.60 2.90
N GLU A 23 -9.59 32.57 3.81
CA GLU A 23 -10.83 33.17 4.34
C GLU A 23 -11.77 33.68 3.25
N ASN A 24 -11.22 34.25 2.18
CA ASN A 24 -11.99 34.95 1.14
C ASN A 24 -12.02 34.21 -0.20
N ASN A 25 -11.25 33.12 -0.38
CA ASN A 25 -11.12 32.46 -1.68
C ASN A 25 -10.66 31.00 -1.58
N GLN A 26 -10.98 30.21 -2.62
CA GLN A 26 -10.45 28.87 -2.86
C GLN A 26 -9.87 28.77 -4.28
N GLU A 27 -8.55 28.77 -4.38
CA GLU A 27 -7.84 28.78 -5.67
C GLU A 27 -7.39 27.38 -6.06
N GLU A 28 -7.65 26.96 -7.30
CA GLU A 28 -7.09 25.72 -7.85
C GLU A 28 -5.60 25.89 -8.12
N ILE A 29 -4.81 24.92 -7.65
CA ILE A 29 -3.35 24.95 -7.75
C ILE A 29 -2.81 23.59 -8.19
N SER A 30 -1.55 23.57 -8.61
CA SER A 30 -0.79 22.32 -8.69
C SER A 30 -0.57 21.74 -7.29
N GLU A 31 -0.28 20.43 -7.23
CA GLU A 31 0.06 19.75 -5.97
C GLU A 31 1.13 20.52 -5.17
N PRO A 32 0.89 20.82 -3.88
CA PRO A 32 1.87 21.54 -3.06
C PRO A 32 3.21 20.81 -3.03
N ALA A 33 4.32 21.55 -3.15
CA ALA A 33 5.66 20.96 -3.22
C ALA A 33 5.98 20.04 -2.02
N LEU A 34 5.56 20.46 -0.82
CA LEU A 34 5.75 19.69 0.41
C LEU A 34 4.91 18.41 0.43
N VAL A 35 3.72 18.41 -0.16
CA VAL A 35 2.90 17.20 -0.33
C VAL A 35 3.58 16.25 -1.31
N SER A 36 4.03 16.75 -2.46
CA SER A 36 4.68 15.96 -3.50
C SER A 36 5.91 15.21 -2.97
N LYS A 37 6.70 15.86 -2.09
CA LYS A 37 7.89 15.30 -1.44
C LYS A 37 7.61 14.02 -0.63
N PHE A 38 6.43 13.90 -0.03
CA PHE A 38 6.09 12.77 0.83
C PHE A 38 4.98 11.88 0.29
N LYS A 39 4.39 12.22 -0.86
CA LYS A 39 3.28 11.49 -1.47
C LYS A 39 3.60 10.01 -1.70
N GLU A 40 4.86 9.69 -1.97
CA GLU A 40 5.31 8.32 -2.15
C GLU A 40 5.18 7.44 -0.90
N LEU A 41 4.91 8.00 0.28
CA LEU A 41 4.68 7.27 1.54
C LEU A 41 3.21 6.98 1.81
N LEU A 42 2.29 7.60 1.09
CA LEU A 42 0.85 7.52 1.34
C LEU A 42 0.08 6.92 0.16
N GLU A 43 -1.18 6.58 0.43
CA GLU A 43 -2.17 6.27 -0.59
C GLU A 43 -3.13 7.44 -0.70
N THR A 44 -3.28 8.01 -1.89
CA THR A 44 -4.26 9.09 -2.12
C THR A 44 -5.70 8.58 -2.02
N GLU A 45 -5.92 7.30 -2.34
CA GLU A 45 -7.24 6.66 -2.40
C GLU A 45 -7.60 5.84 -1.16
N SER A 46 -6.79 5.88 -0.10
CA SER A 46 -7.04 5.13 1.14
C SER A 46 -6.76 6.00 2.37
N PRO A 47 -7.44 5.77 3.51
CA PRO A 47 -7.19 6.51 4.74
C PRO A 47 -5.73 6.36 5.19
N SER A 48 -4.94 7.39 4.93
CA SER A 48 -3.51 7.46 5.27
C SER A 48 -3.20 8.80 5.94
N LEU A 49 -2.19 8.81 6.80
CA LEU A 49 -1.77 9.99 7.56
C LEU A 49 -0.25 10.13 7.53
N LEU A 50 0.22 11.36 7.35
CA LEU A 50 1.62 11.74 7.44
C LEU A 50 1.75 12.97 8.34
N LEU A 51 2.66 12.93 9.30
CA LEU A 51 3.16 14.11 10.00
C LEU A 51 4.68 14.21 9.78
N ALA A 52 5.17 15.35 9.31
CA ALA A 52 6.59 15.54 9.03
C ALA A 52 7.05 16.98 9.29
N ARG A 53 8.37 17.14 9.47
CA ARG A 53 9.10 18.42 9.48
C ARG A 53 9.96 18.53 8.25
N ASP A 54 10.01 19.72 7.66
CA ASP A 54 10.92 20.08 6.58
C ASP A 54 11.47 21.48 6.83
N TYR A 55 12.70 21.55 7.34
CA TYR A 55 13.34 22.79 7.77
C TYR A 55 12.43 23.64 8.66
N ASN A 56 11.83 24.69 8.09
CA ASN A 56 11.02 25.69 8.80
C ASN A 56 9.52 25.43 8.65
N GLN A 57 9.12 24.28 8.11
CA GLN A 57 7.73 23.93 7.88
C GLN A 57 7.38 22.60 8.55
N LEU A 58 6.15 22.54 9.04
CA LEU A 58 5.47 21.34 9.52
C LEU A 58 4.36 21.00 8.54
N ILE A 59 4.18 19.72 8.24
CA ILE A 59 3.07 19.23 7.42
C ILE A 59 2.33 18.10 8.11
N LEU A 60 1.01 18.23 8.15
CA LEU A 60 0.08 17.12 8.37
C LEU A 60 -0.69 16.90 7.08
N LEU A 61 -0.62 15.69 6.54
CA LEU A 61 -1.38 15.28 5.36
C LEU A 61 -2.25 14.08 5.73
N VAL A 62 -3.57 14.26 5.58
CA VAL A 62 -4.57 13.21 5.78
C VAL A 62 -5.26 12.96 4.44
N THR A 63 -5.35 11.70 4.06
CA THR A 63 -5.80 11.29 2.72
C THR A 63 -6.95 10.32 2.79
N GLY A 64 -7.70 10.20 1.69
CA GLY A 64 -8.68 9.13 1.52
C GLY A 64 -9.92 9.21 2.41
N ILE A 65 -10.22 10.38 3.00
CA ILE A 65 -11.41 10.65 3.83
C ILE A 65 -12.64 10.50 2.94
N LYS A 66 -13.52 9.55 3.24
CA LYS A 66 -14.69 9.30 2.39
C LYS A 66 -15.74 10.39 2.59
N ALA A 67 -16.24 10.95 1.49
CA ALA A 67 -17.39 11.81 1.55
C ALA A 67 -18.65 11.01 1.90
N SER A 68 -19.49 11.54 2.78
CA SER A 68 -20.72 10.89 3.25
C SER A 68 -21.77 10.82 2.15
N GLN A 69 -21.98 11.94 1.44
CA GLN A 69 -23.03 12.09 0.43
C GLN A 69 -22.49 12.33 -0.99
N ARG A 70 -21.28 12.87 -1.14
CA ARG A 70 -20.78 13.31 -2.45
C ARG A 70 -20.20 12.16 -3.27
N LYS A 71 -20.61 12.09 -4.54
CA LYS A 71 -20.18 11.09 -5.53
C LYS A 71 -19.69 11.77 -6.79
N ASP A 72 -18.74 11.15 -7.48
CA ASP A 72 -18.27 11.64 -8.77
C ASP A 72 -19.27 11.33 -9.89
N TYR A 73 -18.97 11.78 -11.12
CA TYR A 73 -19.82 11.60 -12.31
C TYR A 73 -20.08 10.12 -12.67
N ARG A 74 -19.33 9.18 -12.06
CA ARG A 74 -19.48 7.73 -12.24
C ARG A 74 -20.21 7.07 -11.07
N GLY A 75 -20.73 7.86 -10.13
CA GLY A 75 -21.41 7.39 -8.93
C GLY A 75 -20.49 6.80 -7.86
N ARG A 76 -19.17 7.00 -7.96
CA ARG A 76 -18.20 6.53 -6.95
C ARG A 76 -18.11 7.53 -5.82
N THR A 77 -17.97 7.05 -4.58
CA THR A 77 -17.74 7.92 -3.41
C THR A 77 -16.48 8.76 -3.61
N ILE A 78 -16.60 10.08 -3.44
CA ILE A 78 -15.45 10.99 -3.49
C ILE A 78 -14.60 10.81 -2.23
N ARG A 79 -13.28 10.94 -2.39
CA ARG A 79 -12.31 10.85 -1.30
C ARG A 79 -11.57 12.16 -1.14
N ASN A 80 -11.81 12.84 -0.04
CA ASN A 80 -11.16 14.09 0.30
C ASN A 80 -9.77 13.79 0.89
N SER A 81 -8.80 14.66 0.57
CA SER A 81 -7.55 14.75 1.31
C SER A 81 -7.34 16.19 1.74
N VAL A 82 -6.68 16.38 2.87
CA VAL A 82 -6.42 17.70 3.44
C VAL A 82 -4.98 17.76 3.93
N ALA A 83 -4.33 18.88 3.62
CA ALA A 83 -2.98 19.17 4.07
C ALA A 83 -2.98 20.47 4.87
N TRP A 84 -2.42 20.43 6.07
CA TRP A 84 -2.09 21.61 6.87
C TRP A 84 -0.59 21.83 6.85
N ILE A 85 -0.17 23.00 6.39
CA ILE A 85 1.23 23.41 6.40
C ILE A 85 1.39 24.61 7.33
N PHE A 86 2.26 24.47 8.33
CA PHE A 86 2.55 25.51 9.30
C PHE A 86 4.02 25.88 9.28
N PRO A 87 4.39 27.14 9.58
CA PRO A 87 5.76 27.42 9.98
C PRO A 87 6.08 26.67 11.28
N TYR A 88 7.32 26.21 11.41
CA TYR A 88 7.76 25.49 12.60
C TYR A 88 7.68 26.39 13.85
N SER A 89 6.94 25.92 14.85
CA SER A 89 6.92 26.41 16.23
C SER A 89 6.38 25.31 17.14
N GLU A 90 6.74 25.32 18.42
CA GLU A 90 6.22 24.33 19.38
C GLU A 90 4.69 24.34 19.47
N GLU A 91 4.07 25.53 19.36
CA GLU A 91 2.61 25.69 19.36
C GLU A 91 1.95 25.05 18.13
N ASN A 92 2.52 25.28 16.93
CA ASN A 92 1.97 24.71 15.70
C ASN A 92 2.18 23.19 15.64
N GLU A 93 3.30 22.71 16.19
CA GLU A 93 3.56 21.29 16.33
C GLU A 93 2.51 20.64 17.23
N GLN A 94 2.18 21.26 18.36
CA GLN A 94 1.11 20.78 19.25
C GLN A 94 -0.24 20.72 18.52
N LYS A 95 -0.60 21.77 17.78
CA LYS A 95 -1.84 21.80 16.97
C LYS A 95 -1.90 20.64 15.96
N LEU A 96 -0.81 20.39 15.24
CA LEU A 96 -0.77 19.30 14.25
C LEU A 96 -0.78 17.91 14.88
N GLN A 97 -0.18 17.73 16.07
CA GLN A 97 -0.27 16.46 16.79
C GLN A 97 -1.70 16.16 17.24
N GLU A 98 -2.41 17.16 17.73
CA GLU A 98 -3.80 16.99 18.17
C GLU A 98 -4.73 16.71 16.97
N LEU A 99 -4.53 17.40 15.84
CA LEU A 99 -5.20 17.06 14.57
C LEU A 99 -4.88 15.63 14.12
N ALA A 100 -3.62 15.22 14.20
CA ALA A 100 -3.22 13.86 13.85
C ALA A 100 -3.87 12.82 14.76
N ALA A 101 -3.98 13.09 16.06
CA ALA A 101 -4.67 12.23 17.01
C ALA A 101 -6.17 12.07 16.69
N LEU A 102 -6.86 13.17 16.35
CA LEU A 102 -8.26 13.11 15.88
C LEU A 102 -8.40 12.27 14.61
N SER A 103 -7.49 12.43 13.65
CA SER A 103 -7.49 11.65 12.41
C SER A 103 -7.25 10.17 12.66
N LEU A 104 -6.32 9.81 13.56
CA LEU A 104 -6.03 8.42 13.91
C LEU A 104 -7.26 7.70 14.49
N ARG A 105 -8.15 8.43 15.18
CA ARG A 105 -9.41 7.92 15.73
C ARG A 105 -10.60 8.03 14.76
N GLY A 106 -10.41 8.61 13.58
CA GLY A 106 -11.48 8.85 12.61
C GLY A 106 -12.46 9.97 13.00
N GLU A 107 -12.12 10.75 14.03
CA GLU A 107 -12.94 11.87 14.51
C GLU A 107 -12.81 13.12 13.62
N LEU A 108 -11.78 13.16 12.76
CA LEU A 108 -11.56 14.25 11.82
C LEU A 108 -12.42 14.10 10.54
N ASP A 109 -12.76 12.87 10.16
CA ASP A 109 -13.34 12.55 8.85
C ASP A 109 -14.65 13.29 8.60
N HIS A 110 -15.59 13.24 9.55
CA HIS A 110 -16.88 13.92 9.43
C HIS A 110 -16.74 15.44 9.41
N LYS A 111 -15.85 16.01 10.23
CA LYS A 111 -15.63 17.46 10.29
C LYS A 111 -15.09 18.01 8.96
N ILE A 112 -14.21 17.26 8.31
CA ILE A 112 -13.68 17.64 6.99
C ILE A 112 -14.73 17.45 5.90
N ASP A 113 -15.56 16.41 6.00
CA ASP A 113 -16.63 16.20 5.04
C ASP A 113 -17.72 17.28 5.13
N ASP A 114 -18.15 17.65 6.34
CA ASP A 114 -19.12 18.72 6.60
C ASP A 114 -18.63 20.06 6.04
N ALA A 115 -17.32 20.34 6.17
CA ALA A 115 -16.70 21.54 5.63
C ALA A 115 -16.66 21.61 4.09
N ILE A 116 -16.99 20.53 3.36
CA ILE A 116 -16.96 20.49 1.90
C ILE A 116 -18.36 20.28 1.35
N THR A 117 -18.96 21.39 0.90
CA THR A 117 -20.31 21.44 0.36
C THR A 117 -20.32 21.47 -1.16
N GLN A 118 -21.49 21.24 -1.76
CA GLN A 118 -21.68 21.41 -3.19
C GLN A 118 -21.65 22.90 -3.57
N ASP A 119 -21.11 23.19 -4.75
CA ASP A 119 -21.01 24.53 -5.31
C ASP A 119 -21.18 24.48 -6.82
N ASP A 120 -21.74 25.54 -7.39
CA ASP A 120 -22.08 25.61 -8.81
C ASP A 120 -20.91 26.05 -9.70
N GLU A 121 -19.89 26.72 -9.15
CA GLU A 121 -18.76 27.24 -9.94
C GLU A 121 -17.71 26.16 -10.22
N TYR A 122 -17.41 25.35 -9.20
CA TYR A 122 -16.33 24.35 -9.24
C TYR A 122 -16.79 22.92 -8.90
N GLY A 123 -18.10 22.72 -8.73
CA GLY A 123 -18.68 21.46 -8.27
C GLY A 123 -18.56 21.22 -6.76
N PHE A 124 -17.79 22.03 -6.03
CA PHE A 124 -17.68 21.99 -4.57
C PHE A 124 -17.10 23.31 -3.99
N LYS A 125 -17.40 23.57 -2.72
CA LYS A 125 -16.85 24.67 -1.93
C LYS A 125 -16.38 24.19 -0.56
N VAL A 126 -15.24 24.69 -0.14
CA VAL A 126 -14.64 24.40 1.16
C VAL A 126 -14.84 25.58 2.10
N SER A 127 -15.44 25.34 3.26
CA SER A 127 -15.63 26.32 4.32
C SER A 127 -14.32 26.54 5.09
N PHE A 128 -13.66 27.69 4.87
CA PHE A 128 -12.44 28.03 5.60
C PHE A 128 -12.69 28.08 7.11
N GLN A 129 -13.79 28.69 7.54
CA GLN A 129 -14.12 28.84 8.96
C GLN A 129 -14.29 27.49 9.65
N GLU A 130 -15.00 26.55 9.03
CA GLU A 130 -15.17 25.20 9.61
C GLU A 130 -13.84 24.46 9.75
N ILE A 131 -12.94 24.55 8.75
CA ILE A 131 -11.61 23.94 8.88
C ILE A 131 -10.80 24.59 10.01
N VAL A 132 -10.88 25.92 10.15
CA VAL A 132 -10.19 26.64 11.23
C VAL A 132 -10.80 26.33 12.59
N ASP A 133 -12.11 26.14 12.68
CA ASP A 133 -12.81 25.82 13.92
C ASP A 133 -12.40 24.46 14.49
N ILE A 134 -12.04 23.50 13.62
CA ILE A 134 -11.42 22.25 14.06
C ILE A 134 -10.17 22.53 14.88
N ILE A 135 -9.33 23.46 14.42
CA ILE A 135 -8.04 23.80 15.06
C ILE A 135 -8.27 24.65 16.31
N SER A 136 -9.19 25.61 16.27
CA SER A 136 -9.45 26.50 17.40
C SER A 136 -10.13 25.78 18.57
N SER A 137 -10.85 24.68 18.30
CA SER A 137 -11.45 23.81 19.32
C SER A 137 -10.46 22.92 20.07
N LEU A 138 -9.19 22.90 19.65
CA LEU A 138 -8.14 22.07 20.25
C LEU A 138 -7.70 22.66 21.60
N ASN A 139 -7.79 21.84 22.64
CA ASN A 139 -7.46 22.26 24.01
C ASN A 139 -5.94 22.21 24.22
N LYS A 140 -5.37 23.30 24.72
CA LYS A 140 -3.98 23.30 25.19
C LYS A 140 -3.83 22.33 26.37
N ARG A 141 -3.24 21.17 26.15
CA ARG A 141 -2.95 20.19 27.21
C ARG A 141 -1.53 20.39 27.75
N ASP A 142 -1.40 20.36 29.07
CA ASP A 142 -0.10 20.30 29.75
C ASP A 142 0.53 18.93 29.50
N ARG A 143 1.70 18.91 28.86
CA ARG A 143 2.36 17.67 28.43
C ARG A 143 3.30 17.12 29.50
N ILE A 144 3.28 15.81 29.67
CA ILE A 144 4.04 15.12 30.70
C ILE A 144 5.29 14.49 30.07
N ASN A 145 6.42 15.21 30.18
CA ASN A 145 7.80 14.73 29.95
C ASN A 145 8.26 14.45 28.50
N THR A 146 9.60 14.44 28.41
CA THR A 146 10.49 14.34 27.24
C THR A 146 10.08 13.34 26.18
N ALA A 147 10.34 13.70 24.92
CA ALA A 147 10.06 12.91 23.73
C ALA A 147 10.72 11.52 23.78
N GLU A 148 9.99 10.48 23.35
CA GLU A 148 10.56 9.15 23.12
C GLU A 148 11.47 9.18 21.90
N SER A 149 12.74 8.77 22.07
CA SER A 149 13.74 8.75 21.00
C SER A 149 13.76 7.45 20.18
N SER A 150 13.08 6.40 20.66
CA SER A 150 12.99 5.12 19.95
C SER A 150 12.21 5.29 18.66
N TYR A 151 12.60 4.56 17.61
CA TYR A 151 11.85 4.48 16.35
C TYR A 151 11.03 3.20 16.37
N MET A 152 9.73 3.30 16.14
CA MET A 152 8.83 2.17 16.30
C MET A 152 7.87 2.03 15.14
N LEU A 153 7.66 0.78 14.73
CA LEU A 153 6.70 0.40 13.71
C LEU A 153 5.66 -0.55 14.31
N ALA A 154 4.49 -0.70 13.69
CA ALA A 154 3.55 -1.76 13.99
C ALA A 154 2.58 -2.05 12.84
N TYR A 155 1.84 -3.16 12.93
CA TYR A 155 0.67 -3.39 12.08
C TYR A 155 -0.39 -2.29 12.26
N ASN A 156 -0.97 -1.84 11.17
CA ASN A 156 -1.99 -0.78 11.15
C ASN A 156 -3.36 -1.30 11.62
N SER A 157 -3.57 -1.31 12.93
CA SER A 157 -4.82 -1.69 13.58
C SER A 157 -5.48 -0.50 14.29
N PRO A 158 -6.81 -0.51 14.53
CA PRO A 158 -7.48 0.51 15.33
C PRO A 158 -6.84 0.69 16.71
N ALA A 159 -6.43 -0.41 17.37
CA ALA A 159 -5.78 -0.36 18.67
C ALA A 159 -4.42 0.35 18.64
N ASN A 160 -3.62 0.13 17.58
CA ASN A 160 -2.33 0.82 17.45
C ASN A 160 -2.48 2.28 17.05
N ARG A 161 -3.51 2.61 16.25
CA ARG A 161 -3.86 4.00 15.94
C ARG A 161 -4.27 4.77 17.19
N ASP A 162 -5.09 4.16 18.07
CA ASP A 162 -5.50 4.79 19.33
C ASP A 162 -4.32 4.97 20.29
N LYS A 163 -3.46 3.96 20.44
CA LYS A 163 -2.21 4.08 21.21
C LYS A 163 -1.33 5.22 20.69
N LEU A 164 -1.19 5.34 19.38
CA LEU A 164 -0.43 6.41 18.76
C LEU A 164 -1.11 7.77 19.00
N ALA A 165 -2.43 7.87 18.88
CA ALA A 165 -3.17 9.09 19.17
C ALA A 165 -2.94 9.54 20.62
N THR A 166 -3.02 8.64 21.59
CA THR A 166 -2.73 8.93 23.01
C THR A 166 -1.28 9.36 23.22
N LEU A 167 -0.31 8.76 22.50
CA LEU A 167 1.09 9.21 22.53
C LEU A 167 1.20 10.68 22.08
N LEU A 168 0.57 11.06 20.97
CA LEU A 168 0.63 12.43 20.44
C LEU A 168 -0.03 13.46 21.34
N GLU A 169 -1.04 13.05 22.10
CA GLU A 169 -1.74 13.92 23.03
C GLU A 169 -0.98 14.14 24.35
N THR A 170 -0.12 13.19 24.73
CA THR A 170 0.53 13.18 26.05
C THR A 170 2.02 13.49 26.00
N LYS A 171 2.67 13.30 24.84
CA LYS A 171 4.11 13.43 24.63
C LYS A 171 4.47 14.44 23.55
N SER A 172 5.61 15.08 23.71
CA SER A 172 6.23 15.88 22.65
C SER A 172 6.85 14.99 21.58
N LEU A 173 6.88 15.48 20.33
CA LEU A 173 7.61 14.82 19.24
C LEU A 173 9.12 14.87 19.53
N PRO A 174 9.92 13.96 18.96
CA PRO A 174 11.38 14.02 19.06
C PRO A 174 11.89 15.39 18.59
N PRO A 175 13.02 15.90 19.10
CA PRO A 175 13.60 17.14 18.58
C PRO A 175 13.96 16.98 17.10
N GLN A 176 14.06 18.10 16.38
CA GLN A 176 14.48 18.03 14.98
C GLN A 176 15.94 17.57 14.88
N GLU A 177 16.17 16.42 14.25
CA GLU A 177 17.51 15.85 14.07
C GLU A 177 18.08 16.11 12.68
N LYS A 178 17.19 16.33 11.68
CA LYS A 178 17.56 16.44 10.28
C LYS A 178 16.84 17.59 9.60
N ASN A 179 17.30 17.90 8.39
CA ASN A 179 16.61 18.80 7.48
C ASN A 179 15.16 18.35 7.23
N VAL A 180 14.95 17.03 7.18
CA VAL A 180 13.64 16.41 6.96
C VAL A 180 13.46 15.28 7.97
N ASP A 181 12.45 15.39 8.82
CA ASP A 181 12.06 14.33 9.74
C ASP A 181 10.67 13.81 9.35
N VAL A 182 10.59 12.52 9.06
CA VAL A 182 9.30 11.84 8.86
C VAL A 182 8.86 11.28 10.21
N LEU A 183 7.92 11.95 10.86
CA LEU A 183 7.57 11.66 12.24
C LEU A 183 6.54 10.53 12.30
N ILE A 184 5.46 10.65 11.52
CA ILE A 184 4.37 9.67 11.54
C ILE A 184 4.01 9.28 10.13
N VAL A 185 3.85 7.98 9.90
CA VAL A 185 3.23 7.45 8.67
C VAL A 185 2.22 6.38 9.06
N VAL A 186 0.98 6.53 8.63
CA VAL A 186 -0.04 5.47 8.65
C VAL A 186 -0.47 5.21 7.22
N THR A 187 -0.31 3.97 6.76
CA THR A 187 -0.51 3.60 5.35
C THR A 187 -0.98 2.14 5.23
N GLY A 188 -1.56 1.75 4.09
CA GLY A 188 -1.90 0.36 3.80
C GLY A 188 -0.89 -0.36 2.92
N ILE A 189 0.03 0.36 2.26
CA ILE A 189 0.81 -0.20 1.13
C ILE A 189 2.32 -0.18 1.32
N LYS A 190 2.86 0.45 2.38
CA LYS A 190 4.33 0.57 2.52
C LYS A 190 4.89 -0.58 3.33
N ALA A 191 5.85 -1.28 2.75
CA ALA A 191 6.60 -2.32 3.44
C ALA A 191 7.51 -1.71 4.52
N GLU A 192 7.90 -2.55 5.48
CA GLU A 192 8.75 -2.18 6.60
C GLU A 192 10.08 -1.54 6.15
N ASP A 193 10.74 -2.13 5.15
CA ASP A 193 12.00 -1.64 4.58
C ASP A 193 11.89 -0.18 4.07
N THR A 194 10.75 0.17 3.51
CA THR A 194 10.44 1.51 3.02
C THR A 194 10.30 2.46 4.20
N LEU A 195 9.49 2.14 5.21
CA LEU A 195 9.33 3.00 6.38
C LEU A 195 10.66 3.19 7.13
N ILE A 196 11.47 2.14 7.23
CA ILE A 196 12.83 2.21 7.78
C ILE A 196 13.73 3.12 6.92
N LYS A 197 13.71 2.99 5.59
CA LYS A 197 14.50 3.83 4.67
C LYS A 197 14.19 5.33 4.85
N TYR A 198 12.93 5.69 5.06
CA TYR A 198 12.51 7.08 5.32
C TYR A 198 12.66 7.50 6.79
N LEU A 199 13.18 6.61 7.64
CA LEU A 199 13.42 6.87 9.06
C LEU A 199 12.16 7.35 9.78
N VAL A 200 11.05 6.66 9.54
CA VAL A 200 9.76 6.98 10.13
C VAL A 200 9.78 6.75 11.65
N TRP A 201 9.64 7.81 12.44
CA TRP A 201 9.68 7.70 13.91
C TRP A 201 8.56 6.81 14.48
N ARG A 202 7.31 6.99 14.03
CA ARG A 202 6.16 6.13 14.35
C ARG A 202 5.45 5.71 13.06
N GLY A 203 5.54 4.44 12.71
CA GLY A 203 4.94 3.92 11.47
C GLY A 203 3.91 2.83 11.70
N LEU A 204 2.78 2.93 11.02
CA LEU A 204 1.75 1.89 10.97
C LEU A 204 1.52 1.48 9.52
N SER A 205 1.65 0.18 9.24
CA SER A 205 1.36 -0.36 7.90
C SER A 205 0.58 -1.67 7.95
N ASN A 206 -0.30 -1.89 6.97
CA ASN A 206 -0.96 -3.20 6.79
C ASN A 206 0.05 -4.29 6.37
N LEU A 207 1.24 -3.91 5.89
CA LEU A 207 2.29 -4.84 5.44
C LEU A 207 3.31 -5.21 6.53
N ILE A 208 3.20 -4.60 7.73
CA ILE A 208 4.03 -4.95 8.88
C ILE A 208 3.46 -6.19 9.58
N GLN A 209 4.32 -7.15 9.93
CA GLN A 209 3.90 -8.44 10.49
C GLN A 209 3.65 -8.42 12.00
N TYR A 210 4.35 -7.56 12.75
CA TYR A 210 4.22 -7.50 14.22
C TYR A 210 3.02 -6.67 14.65
N GLN A 211 2.18 -7.26 15.52
CA GLN A 211 0.90 -6.70 15.96
C GLN A 211 1.03 -5.52 16.93
N SER A 212 2.18 -5.36 17.58
CA SER A 212 2.43 -4.30 18.56
C SER A 212 3.64 -3.47 18.14
N PHE A 213 3.73 -2.25 18.66
CA PHE A 213 4.89 -1.39 18.45
C PHE A 213 6.20 -2.11 18.78
N THR A 214 7.05 -2.22 17.78
CA THR A 214 8.36 -2.87 17.86
C THR A 214 9.41 -1.86 17.45
N GLU A 215 10.45 -1.75 18.26
CA GLU A 215 11.56 -0.84 18.03
C GLU A 215 12.45 -1.33 16.89
N TYR A 216 12.94 -0.41 16.07
CA TYR A 216 13.98 -0.68 15.07
C TYR A 216 15.13 0.33 15.19
N ASN A 217 16.33 -0.09 14.83
CA ASN A 217 17.50 0.78 14.87
C ASN A 217 17.76 1.42 13.49
N PRO A 218 17.61 2.74 13.34
CA PRO A 218 17.83 3.41 12.06
C PRO A 218 19.29 3.40 11.61
N GLN A 219 20.26 3.21 12.52
CA GLN A 219 21.70 3.31 12.24
C GLN A 219 22.30 2.08 11.52
N VAL A 220 21.61 0.94 11.50
CA VAL A 220 22.13 -0.31 10.91
C VAL A 220 21.93 -0.37 9.39
N THR A 221 21.14 0.55 8.82
CA THR A 221 20.68 0.48 7.43
C THR A 221 21.72 0.92 6.39
N ASN A 222 22.87 1.48 6.80
CA ASN A 222 23.91 1.96 5.89
C ASN A 222 25.03 0.96 5.55
N ILE A 223 25.01 -0.29 6.03
CA ILE A 223 26.14 -1.23 5.84
C ILE A 223 25.94 -2.25 4.70
N VAL A 224 24.72 -2.48 4.19
CA VAL A 224 24.49 -3.52 3.16
C VAL A 224 24.42 -2.97 1.73
N LYS A 225 25.26 -1.99 1.36
CA LYS A 225 25.54 -1.63 -0.05
C LYS A 225 26.95 -1.07 -0.24
N LYS A 226 27.97 -1.81 0.19
CA LYS A 226 29.34 -1.67 -0.34
C LYS A 226 30.12 -2.92 0.06
N ASN A 227 30.11 -3.92 -0.81
CA ASN A 227 31.25 -4.81 -1.10
C ASN A 227 30.79 -5.97 -1.99
N SER A 228 30.58 -5.67 -3.28
CA SER A 228 30.74 -6.64 -4.36
C SER A 228 31.61 -5.99 -5.42
N GLY A 229 32.91 -5.93 -5.14
CA GLY A 229 33.95 -5.46 -6.04
C GLY A 229 35.23 -6.16 -5.65
N GLY A 230 35.46 -7.33 -6.23
CA GLY A 230 36.66 -8.12 -5.98
C GLY A 230 37.90 -7.47 -6.60
N SER A 231 38.99 -7.50 -5.85
CA SER A 231 40.33 -7.68 -6.42
C SER A 231 41.23 -8.32 -5.38
N ARG A 232 41.73 -9.51 -5.72
CA ARG A 232 42.80 -10.23 -5.02
C ARG A 232 44.04 -9.33 -4.85
N LYS A 233 44.62 -9.34 -3.65
CA LYS A 233 46.06 -9.53 -3.52
C LYS A 233 46.39 -10.32 -2.26
N GLN A 234 47.35 -11.19 -2.45
CA GLN A 234 47.84 -12.26 -1.60
C GLN A 234 48.99 -11.71 -0.75
N GLU A 235 48.99 -11.94 0.55
CA GLU A 235 50.25 -12.06 1.31
C GLU A 235 50.04 -12.80 2.65
N ASN A 236 50.97 -13.71 2.90
CA ASN A 236 51.05 -14.62 4.03
C ASN A 236 51.43 -13.88 5.31
N ASN A 237 50.90 -14.31 6.46
CA ASN A 237 51.71 -15.01 7.46
C ASN A 237 50.88 -15.47 8.67
N SER A 238 50.78 -16.80 8.75
CA SER A 238 50.83 -17.63 9.95
C SER A 238 51.29 -16.91 11.23
N GLN A 239 50.40 -16.79 12.22
CA GLN A 239 50.54 -17.37 13.58
C GLN A 239 49.52 -16.70 14.52
N THR A 240 48.26 -17.17 14.50
CA THR A 240 47.36 -17.10 15.67
C THR A 240 46.19 -18.08 15.49
N LEU A 241 46.52 -19.35 15.24
CA LEU A 241 45.63 -20.47 15.52
C LEU A 241 46.17 -21.15 16.77
N ILE A 242 45.42 -21.11 17.88
CA ILE A 242 45.20 -22.17 18.87
C ILE A 242 44.28 -21.53 19.93
N LEU A 243 42.97 -21.55 19.67
CA LEU A 243 41.90 -21.46 20.69
C LEU A 243 40.48 -21.73 20.11
N ILE A 244 40.35 -22.30 18.89
CA ILE A 244 39.04 -22.51 18.22
C ILE A 244 38.65 -23.99 18.07
N PHE A 245 39.42 -24.95 18.59
CA PHE A 245 39.14 -26.38 18.34
C PHE A 245 38.18 -27.09 19.31
N ALA A 246 37.53 -26.39 20.26
CA ALA A 246 36.46 -26.97 21.08
C ALA A 246 35.03 -26.56 20.67
N GLY A 247 34.88 -25.56 19.78
CA GLY A 247 33.56 -25.03 19.37
C GLY A 247 32.99 -25.61 18.07
N LEU A 248 33.81 -26.25 17.23
CA LEU A 248 33.40 -26.67 15.88
C LEU A 248 32.54 -27.96 15.88
N GLY A 249 32.59 -28.78 16.92
CA GLY A 249 31.71 -29.95 17.05
C GLY A 249 30.26 -29.57 17.37
N LEU A 250 30.07 -28.58 18.24
CA LEU A 250 28.74 -28.07 18.60
C LEU A 250 28.13 -27.21 17.50
N MET A 251 28.95 -26.45 16.76
CA MET A 251 28.48 -25.65 15.63
C MET A 251 28.06 -26.54 14.45
N ALA A 252 28.68 -27.71 14.24
CA ALA A 252 28.24 -28.65 13.20
C ALA A 252 26.92 -29.32 13.55
N ILE A 253 26.68 -29.66 14.83
CA ILE A 253 25.39 -30.21 15.30
C ILE A 253 24.30 -29.14 15.30
N PHE A 254 24.65 -27.90 15.69
CA PHE A 254 23.74 -26.76 15.63
C PHE A 254 23.42 -26.38 14.19
N LEU A 255 24.39 -26.32 13.27
CA LEU A 255 24.15 -26.12 11.83
C LEU A 255 23.39 -27.29 11.22
N TRP A 256 23.65 -28.53 11.63
CA TRP A 256 22.89 -29.69 11.16
C TRP A 256 21.42 -29.64 11.62
N PHE A 257 21.13 -29.18 12.85
CA PHE A 257 19.77 -28.91 13.32
C PHE A 257 19.15 -27.63 12.71
N PHE A 258 19.95 -26.57 12.53
CA PHE A 258 19.53 -25.29 11.96
C PHE A 258 19.20 -25.44 10.47
N PHE A 259 19.92 -26.26 9.72
CA PHE A 259 19.58 -26.64 8.35
C PHE A 259 18.47 -27.70 8.26
N ARG A 260 18.13 -28.39 9.36
CA ARG A 260 16.94 -29.27 9.43
C ARG A 260 15.65 -28.51 9.75
N LEU A 261 15.74 -27.40 10.50
CA LEU A 261 14.62 -26.53 10.88
C LEU A 261 14.40 -25.37 9.90
N PHE A 262 15.47 -24.83 9.31
CA PHE A 262 15.43 -23.96 8.15
C PHE A 262 15.87 -24.76 6.93
N SER A 263 14.94 -25.54 6.39
CA SER A 263 15.05 -25.85 4.97
C SER A 263 14.96 -24.49 4.24
N PRO A 264 15.96 -24.06 3.45
CA PRO A 264 15.68 -23.03 2.46
C PRO A 264 14.46 -23.53 1.67
N ILE A 265 13.51 -22.64 1.36
CA ILE A 265 12.47 -22.94 0.38
C ILE A 265 13.23 -23.57 -0.79
N GLN A 266 13.01 -24.86 -1.05
CA GLN A 266 13.61 -25.47 -2.22
C GLN A 266 13.11 -24.63 -3.37
N GLY A 267 14.01 -23.86 -3.99
CA GLY A 267 13.74 -23.26 -5.28
C GLY A 267 13.25 -24.42 -6.13
N LEU A 268 12.00 -24.34 -6.57
CA LEU A 268 11.38 -25.38 -7.37
C LEU A 268 12.24 -25.49 -8.63
N LYS A 269 13.10 -26.50 -8.66
CA LYS A 269 13.88 -26.86 -9.85
C LYS A 269 12.89 -27.58 -10.75
N VAL A 270 12.00 -26.82 -11.40
CA VAL A 270 11.19 -27.31 -12.51
C VAL A 270 12.14 -27.33 -13.70
N GLU A 271 12.67 -28.50 -14.01
CA GLU A 271 13.61 -28.71 -15.09
C GLU A 271 12.84 -28.82 -16.42
N TYR A 272 12.42 -27.69 -17.00
CA TYR A 272 11.93 -27.60 -18.39
C TYR A 272 12.28 -26.21 -18.98
N PRO A 273 12.65 -26.11 -20.28
CA PRO A 273 13.24 -24.90 -20.84
C PRO A 273 12.25 -23.72 -20.90
N PRO A 274 12.74 -22.47 -20.96
CA PRO A 274 11.91 -21.30 -20.70
C PRO A 274 11.13 -20.87 -21.94
N THR A 275 9.80 -20.87 -21.84
CA THR A 275 8.92 -19.98 -22.60
C THR A 275 7.82 -19.46 -21.68
N GLY A 276 7.98 -18.20 -21.21
CA GLY A 276 6.94 -17.34 -20.61
C GLY A 276 6.13 -17.90 -19.44
N ALA A 277 6.64 -17.81 -18.21
CA ALA A 277 5.81 -18.00 -17.01
C ALA A 277 4.99 -16.73 -16.74
N ILE A 278 3.67 -16.86 -16.65
CA ILE A 278 2.76 -15.76 -16.24
C ILE A 278 2.21 -16.10 -14.87
N ALA A 279 2.27 -15.16 -13.93
CA ALA A 279 1.78 -15.35 -12.56
C ALA A 279 0.85 -14.22 -12.12
N ALA A 280 -0.16 -14.56 -11.33
CA ALA A 280 -1.07 -13.63 -10.67
C ALA A 280 -1.17 -13.98 -9.17
N MET A 281 -1.37 -12.98 -8.31
CA MET A 281 -1.47 -13.15 -6.87
C MET A 281 -2.77 -12.52 -6.34
N SER A 282 -3.44 -13.18 -5.40
CA SER A 282 -4.62 -12.62 -4.75
C SER A 282 -4.25 -11.43 -3.86
N LEU A 283 -5.16 -10.47 -3.68
CA LEU A 283 -4.90 -9.24 -2.89
C LEU A 283 -4.45 -9.49 -1.45
N GLY A 284 -4.78 -10.65 -0.86
CA GLY A 284 -4.31 -11.05 0.46
C GLY A 284 -2.93 -11.73 0.49
N GLY A 285 -2.28 -11.92 -0.67
CA GLY A 285 -1.01 -12.66 -0.79
C GLY A 285 -1.12 -14.16 -0.48
N GLN A 286 -2.34 -14.67 -0.34
CA GLN A 286 -2.58 -16.05 0.11
C GLN A 286 -2.61 -17.05 -1.05
N HIS A 287 -2.88 -16.59 -2.27
CA HIS A 287 -2.96 -17.44 -3.45
C HIS A 287 -2.08 -16.94 -4.58
N ILE A 288 -1.26 -17.81 -5.15
CA ILE A 288 -0.55 -17.58 -6.41
C ILE A 288 -1.13 -18.50 -7.47
N VAL A 289 -1.40 -17.96 -8.64
CA VAL A 289 -1.74 -18.71 -9.85
C VAL A 289 -0.61 -18.53 -10.84
N SER A 290 -0.08 -19.62 -11.37
CA SER A 290 0.91 -19.58 -12.46
C SER A 290 0.43 -20.39 -13.66
N ASN A 291 0.75 -19.94 -14.86
CA ASN A 291 0.62 -20.74 -16.08
C ASN A 291 2.00 -21.20 -16.54
N THR A 292 2.18 -22.51 -16.69
CA THR A 292 3.34 -23.10 -17.36
C THR A 292 2.84 -24.08 -18.42
N ASN A 293 3.10 -23.79 -19.70
CA ASN A 293 2.71 -24.63 -20.85
C ASN A 293 1.21 -25.00 -20.88
N GLY A 294 0.33 -24.06 -20.54
CA GLY A 294 -1.12 -24.27 -20.55
C GLY A 294 -1.69 -24.90 -19.28
N ASN A 295 -0.84 -25.32 -18.33
CA ASN A 295 -1.27 -25.78 -17.02
C ASN A 295 -1.36 -24.60 -16.06
N LEU A 296 -2.54 -24.39 -15.47
CA LEU A 296 -2.70 -23.46 -14.36
C LEU A 296 -2.42 -24.19 -13.05
N LEU A 297 -1.46 -23.66 -12.29
CA LEU A 297 -1.13 -24.12 -10.95
C LEU A 297 -1.57 -23.07 -9.95
N VAL A 298 -2.44 -23.47 -9.01
CA VAL A 298 -2.87 -22.63 -7.90
C VAL A 298 -2.21 -23.10 -6.60
N GLN A 299 -1.51 -22.19 -5.93
CA GLN A 299 -0.81 -22.46 -4.68
C GLN A 299 -1.37 -21.58 -3.56
N ASN A 300 -1.67 -22.18 -2.41
CA ASN A 300 -2.00 -21.47 -1.18
C ASN A 300 -0.74 -21.28 -0.33
N LEU A 301 -0.42 -20.05 0.04
CA LEU A 301 0.78 -19.68 0.79
C LEU A 301 0.60 -19.68 2.32
N THR A 302 -0.62 -19.89 2.82
CA THR A 302 -0.93 -19.87 4.26
C THR A 302 -0.79 -21.22 4.95
N THR A 303 -0.77 -22.31 4.19
CA THR A 303 -0.52 -23.66 4.73
C THR A 303 0.98 -23.88 4.91
N THR A 304 1.44 -23.89 6.16
CA THR A 304 2.81 -24.28 6.57
C THR A 304 3.18 -25.72 6.20
N ASN A 305 2.24 -26.49 5.65
CA ASN A 305 2.47 -27.79 5.03
C ASN A 305 2.64 -27.63 3.51
N THR A 306 3.90 -27.53 3.08
CA THR A 306 4.36 -27.63 1.68
C THR A 306 4.10 -28.99 1.01
N SER A 307 3.34 -29.88 1.66
CA SER A 307 3.04 -31.25 1.20
C SER A 307 1.74 -31.37 0.39
N SER A 308 0.94 -30.31 0.28
CA SER A 308 -0.20 -30.32 -0.66
C SER A 308 0.31 -29.95 -2.06
N PRO A 309 0.19 -30.85 -3.06
CA PRO A 309 0.69 -30.58 -4.39
C PRO A 309 -0.05 -29.37 -4.99
N PRO A 310 0.63 -28.55 -5.83
CA PRO A 310 -0.03 -27.47 -6.53
C PRO A 310 -1.23 -28.02 -7.29
N ARG A 311 -2.37 -27.34 -7.16
CA ARG A 311 -3.62 -27.83 -7.76
C ARG A 311 -3.61 -27.47 -9.24
N GLU A 312 -3.50 -28.49 -10.09
CA GLU A 312 -3.64 -28.37 -11.53
C GLU A 312 -5.10 -28.10 -11.89
N VAL A 313 -5.32 -27.12 -12.75
CA VAL A 313 -6.67 -26.76 -13.23
C VAL A 313 -6.85 -27.18 -14.68
N LYS A 314 -7.92 -27.93 -14.96
CA LYS A 314 -8.32 -28.36 -16.31
C LYS A 314 -9.58 -27.61 -16.78
N PRO A 315 -9.76 -27.38 -18.10
CA PRO A 315 -8.85 -27.74 -19.20
C PRO A 315 -7.60 -26.86 -19.29
N THR A 316 -6.54 -27.43 -19.90
CA THR A 316 -5.25 -26.78 -20.12
C THR A 316 -5.33 -25.89 -21.35
N ILE A 317 -5.13 -24.59 -21.18
CA ILE A 317 -5.20 -23.61 -22.27
C ILE A 317 -4.06 -22.61 -22.16
N GLU A 318 -3.50 -22.25 -23.31
CA GLU A 318 -2.50 -21.19 -23.39
C GLU A 318 -3.19 -19.83 -23.19
N VAL A 319 -2.88 -19.20 -22.06
CA VAL A 319 -3.30 -17.85 -21.74
C VAL A 319 -2.12 -16.90 -21.79
N SER A 320 -2.34 -15.70 -22.27
CA SER A 320 -1.36 -14.60 -22.29
C SER A 320 -1.44 -13.67 -21.10
N SER A 321 -2.49 -13.80 -20.29
CA SER A 321 -2.69 -13.02 -19.08
C SER A 321 -3.60 -13.75 -18.10
N LEU A 322 -3.37 -13.51 -16.81
CA LEU A 322 -4.12 -14.09 -15.70
C LEU A 322 -4.48 -13.01 -14.67
N ALA A 323 -5.67 -13.14 -14.09
CA ALA A 323 -6.10 -12.38 -12.94
C ALA A 323 -6.81 -13.31 -11.95
N VAL A 324 -6.65 -13.02 -10.65
CA VAL A 324 -7.31 -13.74 -9.57
C VAL A 324 -8.03 -12.72 -8.68
N ASN A 325 -9.23 -13.06 -8.21
CA ASN A 325 -9.98 -12.18 -7.33
C ASN A 325 -9.39 -12.15 -5.90
N SER A 326 -9.90 -11.26 -5.06
CA SER A 326 -9.38 -10.98 -3.72
C SER A 326 -9.36 -12.20 -2.79
N ASP A 327 -10.38 -13.05 -2.85
CA ASP A 327 -10.50 -14.27 -2.04
C ASP A 327 -9.83 -15.51 -2.66
N GLY A 328 -9.29 -15.41 -3.88
CA GLY A 328 -8.62 -16.51 -4.57
C GLY A 328 -9.55 -17.59 -5.13
N THR A 329 -10.87 -17.42 -5.09
CA THR A 329 -11.85 -18.42 -5.54
C THR A 329 -12.20 -18.33 -7.03
N VAL A 330 -11.82 -17.23 -7.68
CA VAL A 330 -12.10 -16.97 -9.10
C VAL A 330 -10.82 -16.57 -9.82
N ILE A 331 -10.56 -17.24 -10.94
CA ILE A 331 -9.44 -16.97 -11.83
C ILE A 331 -9.99 -16.67 -13.22
N ILE A 332 -9.42 -15.66 -13.87
CA ILE A 332 -9.73 -15.31 -15.26
C ILE A 332 -8.45 -15.32 -16.06
N GLY A 333 -8.55 -15.82 -17.29
CA GLY A 333 -7.42 -15.88 -18.21
C GLY A 333 -7.83 -15.50 -19.63
N GLY A 334 -7.00 -14.69 -20.28
CA GLY A 334 -7.17 -14.31 -21.68
C GLY A 334 -6.38 -15.24 -22.59
N ALA A 335 -7.05 -15.91 -23.52
CA ALA A 335 -6.43 -16.86 -24.44
C ALA A 335 -6.01 -16.23 -25.78
N ASN A 336 -5.12 -16.93 -26.49
CA ASN A 336 -4.59 -16.51 -27.79
C ASN A 336 -5.66 -16.43 -28.89
N ASP A 337 -6.78 -17.13 -28.75
CA ASP A 337 -7.88 -17.14 -29.73
C ASP A 337 -8.93 -16.04 -29.49
N GLY A 338 -8.75 -15.17 -28.48
CA GLY A 338 -9.71 -14.14 -28.11
C GLY A 338 -10.77 -14.58 -27.09
N GLN A 339 -10.71 -15.84 -26.63
CA GLN A 339 -11.57 -16.34 -25.56
C GLN A 339 -11.04 -15.92 -24.19
N ILE A 340 -11.92 -15.42 -23.34
CA ILE A 340 -11.66 -15.26 -21.91
C ILE A 340 -12.27 -16.45 -21.19
N TRP A 341 -11.48 -17.08 -20.35
CA TRP A 341 -11.84 -18.25 -19.57
C TRP A 341 -12.03 -17.88 -18.10
N LEU A 342 -12.96 -18.57 -17.47
CA LEU A 342 -13.27 -18.44 -16.05
C LEU A 342 -13.03 -19.79 -15.37
N TRP A 343 -12.26 -19.76 -14.29
CA TRP A 343 -12.15 -20.87 -13.37
C TRP A 343 -12.69 -20.48 -12.01
N GLN A 344 -13.66 -21.24 -11.52
CA GLN A 344 -14.26 -21.04 -10.21
C GLN A 344 -13.94 -22.24 -9.31
N TYR A 345 -13.57 -21.96 -8.06
CA TYR A 345 -13.29 -22.99 -7.08
C TYR A 345 -14.59 -23.65 -6.60
N ASP A 346 -14.70 -24.95 -6.81
CA ASP A 346 -15.78 -25.77 -6.29
C ASP A 346 -15.37 -26.36 -4.93
N ASN A 347 -16.06 -25.95 -3.86
CA ASN A 347 -15.82 -26.44 -2.50
C ASN A 347 -16.15 -27.93 -2.33
N ALA A 348 -17.14 -28.45 -3.05
CA ALA A 348 -17.57 -29.85 -2.96
C ALA A 348 -16.55 -30.77 -3.63
N GLN A 349 -16.09 -30.40 -4.83
CA GLN A 349 -15.10 -31.17 -5.59
C GLN A 349 -13.64 -30.81 -5.20
N LYS A 350 -13.45 -29.78 -4.37
CA LYS A 350 -12.15 -29.24 -3.93
C LYS A 350 -11.20 -28.92 -5.09
N GLN A 351 -11.74 -28.50 -6.23
CA GLN A 351 -10.99 -28.20 -7.45
C GLN A 351 -11.57 -26.99 -8.18
N PHE A 352 -10.76 -26.35 -9.02
CA PHE A 352 -11.25 -25.33 -9.93
C PHE A 352 -11.93 -25.96 -11.15
N GLN A 353 -13.04 -25.39 -11.57
CA GLN A 353 -13.74 -25.78 -12.78
C GLN A 353 -13.64 -24.66 -13.82
N GLY A 354 -13.02 -24.97 -14.95
CA GLY A 354 -12.83 -24.05 -16.06
C GLY A 354 -13.96 -24.11 -17.08
N LYS A 355 -14.41 -22.95 -17.55
CA LYS A 355 -15.31 -22.84 -18.70
C LYS A 355 -14.97 -21.62 -19.56
N PRO A 356 -15.24 -21.69 -20.88
CA PRO A 356 -15.30 -20.48 -21.70
C PRO A 356 -16.30 -19.51 -21.08
N PHE A 357 -15.91 -18.23 -21.00
CA PHE A 357 -16.73 -17.23 -20.35
C PHE A 357 -17.11 -16.08 -21.28
N LEU A 358 -16.15 -15.34 -21.82
CA LEU A 358 -16.41 -14.15 -22.65
C LEU A 358 -15.70 -14.27 -23.99
N LYS A 359 -16.43 -14.00 -25.09
CA LYS A 359 -15.89 -14.06 -26.45
C LYS A 359 -16.36 -12.87 -27.26
N LYS A 360 -15.43 -11.97 -27.57
CA LYS A 360 -15.66 -10.79 -28.41
C LYS A 360 -14.40 -10.28 -29.07
N HIS A 361 -13.25 -10.41 -28.39
CA HIS A 361 -11.97 -10.04 -28.97
C HIS A 361 -11.70 -10.78 -30.27
N ILE A 362 -11.26 -10.04 -31.29
CA ILE A 362 -10.88 -10.56 -32.60
C ILE A 362 -9.37 -10.76 -32.60
N GLY A 363 -8.93 -11.90 -32.06
CA GLY A 363 -7.51 -12.23 -31.88
C GLY A 363 -7.11 -12.25 -30.41
N LYS A 364 -5.80 -12.35 -30.16
CA LYS A 364 -5.23 -12.62 -28.84
C LYS A 364 -5.69 -11.62 -27.77
N VAL A 365 -6.17 -12.13 -26.63
CA VAL A 365 -6.40 -11.31 -25.44
C VAL A 365 -5.06 -11.02 -24.79
N LEU A 366 -4.62 -9.77 -24.82
CA LEU A 366 -3.30 -9.36 -24.34
C LEU A 366 -3.27 -9.22 -22.82
N SER A 367 -4.35 -8.74 -22.20
CA SER A 367 -4.42 -8.55 -20.75
C SER A 367 -5.83 -8.76 -20.20
N VAL A 368 -5.92 -9.26 -18.97
CA VAL A 368 -7.16 -9.33 -18.19
C VAL A 368 -6.94 -8.78 -16.78
N ALA A 369 -7.98 -8.16 -16.21
CA ALA A 369 -7.99 -7.68 -14.83
C ALA A 369 -9.38 -7.88 -14.20
N ILE A 370 -9.41 -8.07 -12.88
CA ILE A 370 -10.64 -8.18 -12.07
C ILE A 370 -10.63 -7.04 -11.07
N SER A 371 -11.76 -6.34 -10.91
CA SER A 371 -11.91 -5.32 -9.88
C SER A 371 -11.84 -5.91 -8.47
N GLN A 372 -11.49 -5.09 -7.48
CA GLN A 372 -11.35 -5.55 -6.09
C GLN A 372 -12.66 -6.11 -5.50
N ASP A 373 -13.80 -5.53 -5.88
CA ASP A 373 -15.14 -6.02 -5.52
C ASP A 373 -15.55 -7.26 -6.33
N GLY A 374 -14.75 -7.65 -7.33
CA GLY A 374 -14.97 -8.77 -8.22
C GLY A 374 -16.06 -8.55 -9.27
N ASN A 375 -16.77 -7.42 -9.27
CA ASN A 375 -17.97 -7.23 -10.08
C ASN A 375 -17.68 -6.88 -11.54
N THR A 376 -16.48 -6.37 -11.80
CA THR A 376 -16.06 -5.88 -13.10
C THR A 376 -14.82 -6.62 -13.58
N ILE A 377 -14.82 -6.98 -14.85
CA ILE A 377 -13.68 -7.59 -15.53
C ILE A 377 -13.29 -6.64 -16.66
N ALA A 378 -12.00 -6.39 -16.82
CA ALA A 378 -11.46 -5.65 -17.96
C ALA A 378 -10.62 -6.58 -18.81
N SER A 379 -10.70 -6.43 -20.13
CA SER A 379 -9.86 -7.17 -21.07
C SER A 379 -9.39 -6.28 -22.21
N SER A 380 -8.15 -6.49 -22.67
CA SER A 380 -7.60 -5.84 -23.86
C SER A 380 -7.14 -6.88 -24.88
N GLY A 381 -7.27 -6.57 -26.16
CA GLY A 381 -6.96 -7.50 -27.25
C GLY A 381 -6.04 -6.91 -28.32
N ALA A 382 -5.46 -7.80 -29.12
CA ALA A 382 -4.65 -7.46 -30.29
C ALA A 382 -5.46 -6.78 -31.41
N ASP A 383 -6.79 -6.83 -31.32
CA ASP A 383 -7.73 -6.04 -32.14
C ASP A 383 -7.73 -4.54 -31.82
N GLY A 384 -6.95 -4.12 -30.81
CA GLY A 384 -6.91 -2.74 -30.33
C GLY A 384 -8.14 -2.36 -29.52
N MET A 385 -8.97 -3.33 -29.12
CA MET A 385 -10.14 -3.08 -28.28
C MET A 385 -9.82 -3.30 -26.81
N VAL A 386 -10.50 -2.53 -25.97
CA VAL A 386 -10.63 -2.78 -24.53
C VAL A 386 -12.12 -2.96 -24.24
N PHE A 387 -12.47 -4.04 -23.56
CA PHE A 387 -13.83 -4.31 -23.09
C PHE A 387 -13.87 -4.30 -21.57
N MET A 388 -14.91 -3.71 -21.02
CA MET A 388 -15.33 -3.89 -19.64
C MET A 388 -16.57 -4.75 -19.60
N TRP A 389 -16.59 -5.69 -18.66
CA TRP A 389 -17.62 -6.69 -18.50
C TRP A 389 -18.15 -6.67 -17.07
N ASN A 390 -19.44 -6.95 -16.91
CA ASN A 390 -19.95 -7.32 -15.60
C ASN A 390 -19.79 -8.83 -15.35
N ARG A 391 -20.07 -9.26 -14.11
CA ARG A 391 -20.04 -10.69 -13.71
C ARG A 391 -20.98 -11.62 -14.49
N LYS A 392 -22.01 -11.09 -15.14
CA LYS A 392 -22.93 -11.88 -15.98
C LYS A 392 -22.39 -12.10 -17.39
N GLY A 393 -21.28 -11.44 -17.72
CA GLY A 393 -20.65 -11.48 -19.04
C GLY A 393 -21.23 -10.51 -20.05
N GLU A 394 -21.98 -9.51 -19.57
CA GLU A 394 -22.47 -8.42 -20.41
C GLU A 394 -21.40 -7.33 -20.52
N ILE A 395 -21.25 -6.76 -21.71
CA ILE A 395 -20.36 -5.61 -21.95
C ILE A 395 -20.99 -4.39 -21.30
N ILE A 396 -20.26 -3.75 -20.39
CA ILE A 396 -20.67 -2.50 -19.73
C ILE A 396 -20.00 -1.28 -20.36
N ASP A 397 -18.86 -1.46 -21.01
CA ASP A 397 -18.18 -0.43 -21.79
C ASP A 397 -17.23 -1.07 -22.83
N GLU A 398 -17.02 -0.40 -23.96
CA GLU A 398 -16.06 -0.82 -24.98
C GLU A 398 -15.33 0.39 -25.57
N LYS A 399 -14.02 0.26 -25.77
CA LYS A 399 -13.18 1.35 -26.30
C LYS A 399 -12.14 0.83 -27.27
N LYS A 400 -12.07 1.45 -28.44
CA LYS A 400 -10.97 1.25 -29.39
C LYS A 400 -9.80 2.16 -29.02
N LEU A 401 -8.63 1.56 -28.83
CA LEU A 401 -7.37 2.28 -28.67
C LEU A 401 -6.86 2.67 -30.06
N LYS A 402 -6.45 3.93 -30.22
CA LYS A 402 -5.95 4.50 -31.48
C LYS A 402 -4.48 4.18 -31.70
#